data_AF-A0A661HE40-F1
#
_entry.id   AF-A0A661HE40-F1
#
_cell.length_a   1.000
_cell.length_b   1.000
_cell.length_c   1.000
_cell.angle_alpha   90.00
_cell.angle_beta   90.00
_cell.angle_gamma   90.00
#
_symmetry.space_group_name_H-M   'P 1'
#
loop_
_entity.id
_entity.type
_entity.pdbx_description
1 polymer ?
#
loop_
_entity_poly.entity_id
_entity_poly.type
_entity_poly.pdbx_seq_one_letter_code
_entity_poly.pdbx_strand_id
1 'polypeptide(L)'
;LGSGQTEFTPMACAYFDGSPTEHGAGNYWGVPNISTDQALIDDQGNEVAQGEIGEICWRGPQVMTGYLKNPEANAEARQFGWHHSGDLGLIDSKGQLLFVDRKKDTIKTGGENVSSMQVEQALLSHPAVIQAAAFGVPHPRWSEAVVACVVLSSDEDISEESFIAHCKQSLAGFETPKRVMVVDNLPMTGTSKVRKVELREQYDKLFA
;
A
#
# COMPACT_ATOMS: atom_id res chain seq x y z
N LEU A 1 -12.01 -9.36 -13.81
CA LEU A 1 -11.62 -9.04 -12.41
C LEU A 1 -12.14 -7.65 -12.08
N GLY A 2 -12.40 -7.33 -10.81
CA GLY A 2 -12.77 -5.97 -10.40
C GLY A 2 -12.38 -5.69 -8.96
N SER A 3 -12.25 -4.41 -8.62
CA SER A 3 -11.88 -3.93 -7.29
C SER A 3 -12.94 -3.01 -6.71
N GLY A 4 -12.95 -2.89 -5.38
CA GLY A 4 -13.87 -2.05 -4.63
C GLY A 4 -13.59 -2.16 -3.13
N GLN A 5 -14.37 -1.43 -2.35
CA GLN A 5 -14.32 -1.45 -0.90
C GLN A 5 -15.73 -1.43 -0.33
N THR A 6 -15.89 -1.76 0.94
CA THR A 6 -17.21 -1.79 1.60
C THR A 6 -17.93 -0.44 1.45
N GLU A 7 -17.18 0.66 1.47
CA GLU A 7 -17.64 2.03 1.35
C GLU A 7 -18.01 2.46 -0.08
N PHE A 8 -17.70 1.65 -1.10
CA PHE A 8 -18.00 1.91 -2.51
C PHE A 8 -18.44 0.63 -3.23
N THR A 9 -19.73 0.32 -3.20
CA THR A 9 -20.31 -0.99 -3.59
C THR A 9 -21.22 -0.84 -4.81
N PRO A 10 -21.24 -1.81 -5.78
CA PRO A 10 -20.61 -3.12 -5.72
C PRO A 10 -19.17 -3.21 -6.24
N MET A 11 -18.76 -2.39 -7.19
CA MET A 11 -17.42 -2.45 -7.79
C MET A 11 -17.03 -1.08 -8.30
N ALA A 12 -15.86 -0.56 -7.93
CA ALA A 12 -15.38 0.73 -8.42
C ALA A 12 -14.70 0.60 -9.79
N CYS A 13 -13.81 -0.38 -9.93
CA CYS A 13 -13.00 -0.59 -11.14
C CYS A 13 -13.16 -2.01 -11.67
N ALA A 14 -13.08 -2.18 -12.98
CA ALA A 14 -13.16 -3.47 -13.64
C ALA A 14 -12.18 -3.58 -14.81
N TYR A 15 -11.81 -4.81 -15.10
CA TYR A 15 -11.24 -5.17 -16.40
C TYR A 15 -12.37 -5.42 -17.39
N PHE A 16 -12.42 -4.67 -18.48
CA PHE A 16 -13.38 -4.87 -19.56
C PHE A 16 -12.77 -5.66 -20.71
N ASP A 17 -13.57 -6.54 -21.30
CA ASP A 17 -13.19 -7.25 -22.52
C ASP A 17 -12.93 -6.24 -23.66
N GLY A 18 -11.83 -6.42 -24.39
CA GLY A 18 -11.38 -5.50 -25.42
C GLY A 18 -10.83 -4.14 -24.92
N SER A 19 -10.75 -3.90 -23.60
CA SER A 19 -9.98 -2.76 -23.11
C SER A 19 -8.49 -2.98 -23.37
N PRO A 20 -7.68 -1.94 -23.60
CA PRO A 20 -6.24 -2.05 -23.88
C PRO A 20 -5.40 -2.67 -22.74
N THR A 21 -6.04 -3.28 -21.74
CA THR A 21 -5.46 -3.84 -20.53
C THR A 21 -4.31 -4.76 -20.87
N GLU A 22 -3.11 -4.25 -20.70
CA GLU A 22 -1.97 -5.12 -20.50
C GLU A 22 -2.12 -5.66 -19.08
N HIS A 23 -2.10 -6.99 -18.95
CA HIS A 23 -1.72 -7.62 -17.69
C HIS A 23 -0.22 -7.35 -17.51
N GLY A 24 0.14 -6.09 -17.26
CA GLY A 24 1.49 -5.69 -16.88
C GLY A 24 1.86 -6.35 -15.56
N ALA A 25 3.16 -6.42 -15.27
CA ALA A 25 3.62 -6.77 -13.94
C ALA A 25 3.19 -5.67 -12.95
N GLY A 26 2.11 -5.88 -12.20
CA GLY A 26 1.61 -4.89 -11.24
C GLY A 26 0.19 -5.19 -10.74
N ASN A 27 -0.17 -4.56 -9.61
CA ASN A 27 -1.50 -4.71 -9.00
C ASN A 27 -2.52 -3.77 -9.64
N TYR A 28 -2.80 -4.00 -10.93
CA TYR A 28 -3.77 -3.21 -11.67
C TYR A 28 -5.21 -3.56 -11.28
N TRP A 29 -6.06 -2.54 -11.22
CA TRP A 29 -7.48 -2.66 -10.88
C TRP A 29 -8.41 -2.46 -12.10
N GLY A 30 -7.83 -2.20 -13.27
CA GLY A 30 -8.56 -1.92 -14.50
C GLY A 30 -8.94 -0.45 -14.60
N VAL A 31 -10.10 -0.15 -15.18
CA VAL A 31 -10.61 1.22 -15.39
C VAL A 31 -11.89 1.42 -14.58
N PRO A 32 -12.30 2.66 -14.25
CA PRO A 32 -13.55 2.91 -13.52
C PRO A 32 -14.76 2.38 -14.28
N ASN A 33 -15.79 1.99 -13.53
CA ASN A 33 -17.07 1.63 -14.15
C ASN A 33 -17.75 2.85 -14.79
N ILE A 34 -18.74 2.60 -15.65
CA ILE A 34 -19.45 3.65 -16.41
C ILE A 34 -20.17 4.70 -15.55
N SER A 35 -20.49 4.37 -14.30
CA SER A 35 -21.19 5.25 -13.34
C SER A 35 -20.27 5.84 -12.28
N THR A 36 -18.95 5.67 -12.41
CA THR A 36 -17.95 6.10 -11.43
C THR A 36 -17.02 7.12 -12.06
N ASP A 37 -17.05 8.33 -11.53
CA ASP A 37 -15.94 9.25 -11.72
C ASP A 37 -14.77 8.76 -10.85
N GLN A 38 -13.57 8.78 -11.41
CA GLN A 38 -12.33 8.42 -10.73
C GLN A 38 -11.30 9.52 -10.91
N ALA A 39 -10.62 9.86 -9.83
CA ALA A 39 -9.50 10.79 -9.82
C ALA A 39 -8.44 10.30 -8.82
N LEU A 40 -7.20 10.71 -9.04
CA LEU A 40 -6.14 10.60 -8.06
C LEU A 40 -5.94 11.98 -7.44
N ILE A 41 -6.16 12.10 -6.13
CA ILE A 41 -6.21 13.40 -5.44
C ILE A 41 -5.00 13.55 -4.52
N ASP A 42 -4.34 14.71 -4.56
CA ASP A 42 -3.26 15.07 -3.64
C ASP A 42 -3.78 15.52 -2.26
N ASP A 43 -2.86 15.78 -1.32
CA ASP A 43 -3.22 16.23 0.03
C ASP A 43 -3.83 17.64 0.08
N GLN A 44 -3.82 18.38 -1.04
CA GLN A 44 -4.41 19.71 -1.19
C GLN A 44 -5.79 19.68 -1.88
N GLY A 45 -6.25 18.50 -2.32
CA GLY A 45 -7.52 18.34 -3.02
C GLY A 45 -7.46 18.54 -4.53
N ASN A 46 -6.27 18.61 -5.13
CA ASN A 46 -6.09 18.71 -6.57
C ASN A 46 -5.95 17.33 -7.21
N GLU A 47 -6.45 17.19 -8.42
CA GLU A 47 -6.20 16.00 -9.23
C GLU A 47 -4.74 16.01 -9.72
N VAL A 48 -4.01 14.91 -9.48
CA VAL A 48 -2.63 14.75 -9.96
C VAL A 48 -2.58 14.37 -11.42
N ALA A 49 -1.45 14.62 -12.09
CA ALA A 49 -1.31 14.27 -13.49
C ALA A 49 -1.25 12.75 -13.71
N GLN A 50 -1.56 12.32 -14.93
CA GLN A 50 -1.36 10.93 -15.34
C GLN A 50 0.10 10.50 -15.11
N GLY A 51 0.30 9.31 -14.54
CA GLY A 51 1.61 8.81 -14.15
C GLY A 51 2.13 9.33 -12.80
N GLU A 52 1.42 10.23 -12.13
CA GLU A 52 1.73 10.65 -10.75
C GLU A 52 0.94 9.83 -9.73
N ILE A 53 1.50 9.70 -8.53
CA ILE A 53 0.85 8.99 -7.43
C ILE A 53 -0.07 9.96 -6.68
N GLY A 54 -1.31 9.55 -6.45
CA GLY A 54 -2.27 10.26 -5.62
C GLY A 54 -3.20 9.31 -4.88
N GLU A 55 -4.06 9.84 -4.02
CA GLU A 55 -5.08 9.05 -3.35
C GLU A 55 -6.21 8.68 -4.30
N ILE A 56 -6.52 7.40 -4.40
CA ILE A 56 -7.60 6.87 -5.22
C ILE A 56 -8.93 7.39 -4.66
N CYS A 57 -9.58 8.23 -5.44
CA CYS A 57 -10.84 8.85 -5.09
C CYS A 57 -11.92 8.49 -6.11
N TRP A 58 -13.13 8.25 -5.61
CA TRP A 58 -14.27 7.92 -6.46
C TRP A 58 -15.47 8.80 -6.16
N ARG A 59 -16.31 9.02 -7.16
CA ARG A 59 -17.59 9.69 -7.00
C ARG A 59 -18.63 8.98 -7.86
N GLY A 60 -19.80 8.71 -7.28
CA GLY A 60 -20.86 7.99 -7.95
C GLY A 60 -21.96 7.52 -6.99
N PRO A 61 -23.03 6.88 -7.50
CA PRO A 61 -24.16 6.42 -6.69
C PRO A 61 -23.81 5.26 -5.74
N GLN A 62 -22.59 4.75 -5.81
CA GLN A 62 -22.08 3.60 -5.08
C GLN A 62 -21.46 3.96 -3.73
N VAL A 63 -21.18 5.25 -3.51
CA VAL A 63 -20.58 5.76 -2.27
C VAL A 63 -21.54 5.48 -1.10
N MET A 64 -20.99 4.98 0.01
CA MET A 64 -21.74 4.77 1.24
C MET A 64 -22.42 6.05 1.75
N THR A 65 -23.49 5.86 2.52
CA THR A 65 -24.17 6.97 3.22
C THR A 65 -23.37 7.51 4.40
N GLY A 66 -22.39 6.75 4.92
CA GLY A 66 -21.44 7.16 5.93
C GLY A 66 -21.24 6.11 7.02
N TYR A 67 -20.17 6.28 7.79
CA TYR A 67 -19.86 5.58 9.02
C TYR A 67 -20.85 5.96 10.14
N LEU A 68 -21.39 4.94 10.80
CA LEU A 68 -22.34 5.09 11.89
C LEU A 68 -21.70 5.82 13.08
N LYS A 69 -22.32 6.94 13.51
CA LYS A 69 -21.90 7.74 14.68
C LYS A 69 -20.45 8.26 14.61
N ASN A 70 -19.88 8.38 13.42
CA ASN A 70 -18.53 8.92 13.24
C ASN A 70 -18.53 10.08 12.24
N PRO A 71 -18.96 11.29 12.66
CA PRO A 71 -19.04 12.45 11.77
C PRO A 71 -17.68 12.91 11.26
N GLU A 72 -16.60 12.72 12.02
CA GLU A 72 -15.23 13.09 11.63
C GLU A 72 -14.76 12.20 10.47
N ALA A 73 -14.84 10.87 10.61
CA ALA A 73 -14.49 9.95 9.52
C ALA A 73 -15.38 10.15 8.28
N ASN A 74 -16.65 10.55 8.47
CA ASN A 74 -17.54 10.90 7.36
C ASN A 74 -17.10 12.17 6.62
N ALA A 75 -16.62 13.17 7.36
CA ALA A 75 -16.11 14.40 6.77
C ALA A 75 -14.81 14.13 6.01
N GLU A 76 -13.88 13.38 6.61
CA GLU A 76 -12.61 12.94 5.99
C GLU A 76 -12.86 12.14 4.72
N ALA A 77 -13.72 11.11 4.78
CA ALA A 77 -14.03 10.28 3.63
C ALA A 77 -14.72 11.04 2.49
N ARG A 78 -15.27 12.25 2.73
CA ARG A 78 -16.00 13.06 1.75
C ARG A 78 -15.30 14.37 1.37
N GLN A 79 -14.03 14.51 1.74
CA GLN A 79 -13.27 15.73 1.44
C GLN A 79 -13.26 16.02 -0.05
N PHE A 80 -13.22 17.31 -0.38
CA PHE A 80 -13.16 17.81 -1.77
C PHE A 80 -14.28 17.31 -2.70
N GLY A 81 -15.39 16.82 -2.15
CA GLY A 81 -16.51 16.28 -2.94
C GLY A 81 -16.25 14.88 -3.52
N TRP A 82 -15.25 14.17 -3.00
CA TRP A 82 -14.85 12.83 -3.41
C TRP A 82 -14.99 11.83 -2.26
N HIS A 83 -15.22 10.56 -2.59
CA HIS A 83 -15.01 9.46 -1.65
C HIS A 83 -13.52 9.09 -1.60
N HIS A 84 -12.85 9.43 -0.50
CA HIS A 84 -11.45 9.11 -0.24
C HIS A 84 -11.30 7.66 0.24
N SER A 85 -10.58 6.83 -0.51
CA SER A 85 -10.42 5.39 -0.20
C SER A 85 -9.34 5.08 0.83
N GLY A 86 -8.40 6.00 1.06
CA GLY A 86 -7.16 5.75 1.78
C GLY A 86 -6.21 4.79 1.07
N ASP A 87 -6.43 4.50 -0.21
CA ASP A 87 -5.54 3.78 -1.11
C ASP A 87 -4.77 4.77 -2.00
N LEU A 88 -3.48 4.54 -2.22
CA LEU A 88 -2.67 5.27 -3.18
C LEU A 88 -2.60 4.51 -4.49
N GLY A 89 -2.65 5.23 -5.60
CA GLY A 89 -2.58 4.67 -6.93
C GLY A 89 -1.92 5.58 -7.93
N LEU A 90 -1.75 5.04 -9.13
CA LEU A 90 -1.24 5.73 -10.32
C LEU A 90 -2.14 5.34 -11.50
N ILE A 91 -2.53 6.31 -12.32
CA ILE A 91 -3.22 6.06 -13.58
C ILE A 91 -2.18 6.05 -14.70
N ASP A 92 -2.05 4.92 -15.38
CA ASP A 92 -1.06 4.76 -16.44
C ASP A 92 -1.50 5.42 -17.76
N SER A 93 -0.63 5.38 -18.77
CA SER A 93 -0.87 5.95 -20.10
C SER A 93 -2.10 5.38 -20.84
N LYS A 94 -2.61 4.23 -20.41
CA LYS A 94 -3.80 3.56 -20.95
C LYS A 94 -5.06 3.82 -20.14
N GLY A 95 -4.95 4.62 -19.07
CA GLY A 95 -6.06 4.93 -18.17
C GLY A 95 -6.33 3.82 -17.14
N GLN A 96 -5.44 2.84 -17.00
CA GLN A 96 -5.60 1.79 -16.00
C GLN A 96 -5.10 2.28 -14.64
N LEU A 97 -5.85 1.96 -13.60
CA LEU A 97 -5.48 2.21 -12.22
C LEU A 97 -4.53 1.13 -11.72
N LEU A 98 -3.31 1.52 -11.34
CA LEU A 98 -2.36 0.71 -10.60
C LEU A 98 -2.47 1.06 -9.11
N PHE A 99 -2.73 0.06 -8.27
CA PHE A 99 -2.66 0.23 -6.82
C PHE A 99 -1.21 0.16 -6.33
N VAL A 100 -0.82 1.13 -5.50
CA VAL A 100 0.56 1.32 -5.03
C VAL A 100 0.73 0.88 -3.57
N ASP A 101 -0.09 1.40 -2.66
CA ASP A 101 -0.10 1.04 -1.25
C ASP A 101 -1.33 1.64 -0.52
N ARG A 102 -1.51 1.35 0.76
CA ARG A 102 -2.37 2.14 1.65
C ARG A 102 -1.68 3.45 2.01
N LYS A 103 -2.40 4.57 1.97
CA LYS A 103 -1.87 5.91 2.34
C LYS A 103 -1.21 5.93 3.72
N LYS A 104 -1.77 5.17 4.67
CA LYS A 104 -1.25 5.03 6.05
C LYS A 104 -0.05 4.11 6.19
N ASP A 105 0.27 3.30 5.17
CA ASP A 105 1.34 2.31 5.21
C ASP A 105 2.57 2.72 4.39
N THR A 106 2.48 3.79 3.60
CA THR A 106 3.62 4.46 2.98
C THR A 106 4.64 4.90 4.03
N ILE A 107 5.91 4.56 3.79
CA ILE A 107 7.03 4.85 4.70
C ILE A 107 7.74 6.12 4.22
N LYS A 108 7.93 7.10 5.10
CA LYS A 108 8.56 8.39 4.77
C LYS A 108 10.03 8.41 5.20
N THR A 109 10.90 7.93 4.32
CA THR A 109 12.33 7.74 4.60
C THR A 109 13.20 8.72 3.81
N GLY A 110 13.92 9.60 4.49
CA GLY A 110 14.91 10.49 3.87
C GLY A 110 14.34 11.53 2.90
N GLY A 111 13.06 11.88 3.04
CA GLY A 111 12.36 12.76 2.11
C GLY A 111 11.65 12.03 0.96
N GLU A 112 11.79 10.71 0.87
CA GLU A 112 11.15 9.87 -0.15
C GLU A 112 9.98 9.07 0.43
N ASN A 113 8.96 8.82 -0.39
CA ASN A 113 7.85 7.93 -0.08
C ASN A 113 8.16 6.52 -0.60
N VAL A 114 8.18 5.54 0.29
CA VAL A 114 8.44 4.13 -0.05
C VAL A 114 7.18 3.32 0.15
N SER A 115 6.78 2.56 -0.89
CA SER A 115 5.71 1.58 -0.79
C SER A 115 6.17 0.41 0.08
N SER A 116 5.47 0.20 1.19
CA SER A 116 5.69 -0.96 2.05
C SER A 116 5.41 -2.26 1.30
N MET A 117 4.43 -2.26 0.40
CA MET A 117 4.11 -3.43 -0.43
C MET A 117 5.22 -3.79 -1.42
N GLN A 118 5.90 -2.81 -2.00
CA GLN A 118 7.02 -3.06 -2.90
C GLN A 118 8.18 -3.74 -2.16
N VAL A 119 8.45 -3.29 -0.93
CA VAL A 119 9.45 -3.91 -0.04
C VAL A 119 9.03 -5.34 0.33
N GLU A 120 7.77 -5.54 0.70
CA GLU A 120 7.22 -6.86 1.00
C GLU A 120 7.31 -7.81 -0.19
N GLN A 121 6.98 -7.34 -1.39
CA GLN A 121 7.05 -8.15 -2.61
C GLN A 121 8.49 -8.56 -2.93
N ALA A 122 9.46 -7.66 -2.70
CA ALA A 122 10.87 -8.00 -2.83
C ALA A 122 11.28 -9.09 -1.82
N LEU A 123 10.85 -8.99 -0.56
CA LEU A 123 11.12 -10.02 0.46
C LEU A 123 10.42 -11.35 0.15
N LEU A 124 9.15 -11.32 -0.25
CA LEU A 124 8.36 -12.50 -0.62
C LEU A 124 8.89 -13.23 -1.86
N SER A 125 9.70 -12.57 -2.68
CA SER A 125 10.39 -13.24 -3.80
C SER A 125 11.58 -14.09 -3.34
N HIS A 126 12.01 -13.96 -2.08
CA HIS A 126 13.02 -14.83 -1.50
C HIS A 126 12.41 -16.21 -1.19
N PRO A 127 13.02 -17.33 -1.62
CA PRO A 127 12.39 -18.66 -1.58
C PRO A 127 12.06 -19.17 -0.17
N ALA A 128 12.76 -18.68 0.85
CA ALA A 128 12.53 -19.03 2.25
C ALA A 128 11.42 -18.22 2.94
N VAL A 129 10.93 -17.12 2.35
CA VAL A 129 9.98 -16.21 3.02
C VAL A 129 8.55 -16.59 2.64
N ILE A 130 7.70 -16.82 3.64
CA ILE A 130 6.26 -17.11 3.43
C ILE A 130 5.35 -15.92 3.75
N GLN A 131 5.80 -15.04 4.64
CA GLN A 131 5.12 -13.79 4.96
C GLN A 131 6.16 -12.70 5.17
N ALA A 132 5.84 -11.49 4.73
CA ALA A 132 6.64 -10.31 4.99
C ALA A 132 5.72 -9.15 5.38
N ALA A 133 6.19 -8.30 6.27
CA ALA A 133 5.55 -7.03 6.61
C ALA A 133 6.60 -5.94 6.71
N ALA A 134 6.52 -4.94 5.83
CA ALA A 134 7.37 -3.77 5.86
C ALA A 134 6.61 -2.60 6.51
N PHE A 135 7.34 -1.82 7.30
CA PHE A 135 6.79 -0.68 8.03
C PHE A 135 7.90 0.33 8.37
N GLY A 136 7.51 1.58 8.54
CA GLY A 136 8.39 2.66 8.97
C GLY A 136 8.49 2.71 10.49
N VAL A 137 9.71 2.88 11.01
CA VAL A 137 9.95 3.17 12.43
C VAL A 137 10.78 4.45 12.56
N PRO A 138 10.64 5.23 13.64
CA PRO A 138 11.40 6.46 13.83
C PRO A 138 12.92 6.25 13.70
N HIS A 139 13.59 7.15 12.99
CA HIS A 139 15.04 7.09 12.80
C HIS A 139 15.68 8.49 12.76
N PRO A 140 16.77 8.76 13.53
CA PRO A 140 17.37 10.09 13.65
C PRO A 140 17.79 10.76 12.33
N ARG A 141 18.31 9.96 11.38
CA ARG A 141 18.76 10.43 10.06
C ARG A 141 17.67 10.49 8.98
N TRP A 142 16.68 9.60 9.05
CA TRP A 142 15.79 9.32 7.91
C TRP A 142 14.35 9.78 8.15
N SER A 143 14.05 10.37 9.31
CA SER A 143 12.68 10.50 9.84
C SER A 143 12.08 9.13 10.16
N GLU A 144 11.85 8.30 9.15
CA GLU A 144 11.55 6.88 9.30
C GLU A 144 12.61 6.02 8.63
N ALA A 145 12.98 4.90 9.24
CA ALA A 145 13.72 3.83 8.59
C ALA A 145 12.75 2.76 8.09
N VAL A 146 12.95 2.30 6.85
CA VAL A 146 12.27 1.11 6.33
C VAL A 146 12.75 -0.11 7.13
N VAL A 147 11.83 -0.83 7.72
CA VAL A 147 12.09 -2.05 8.49
C VAL A 147 11.12 -3.13 8.04
N ALA A 148 11.50 -4.40 8.15
CA ALA A 148 10.62 -5.50 7.85
C ALA A 148 10.69 -6.64 8.86
N CYS A 149 9.55 -7.32 9.05
CA CYS A 149 9.49 -8.63 9.70
C CYS A 149 9.19 -9.69 8.64
N VAL A 150 9.82 -10.86 8.75
CA VAL A 150 9.60 -12.00 7.87
C VAL A 150 9.29 -13.27 8.67
N VAL A 151 8.44 -14.12 8.10
CA VAL A 151 8.18 -15.48 8.58
C VAL A 151 8.73 -16.44 7.53
N LEU A 152 9.44 -17.48 7.95
CA LEU A 152 10.11 -18.42 7.06
C LEU A 152 9.28 -19.69 6.82
N SER A 153 9.50 -20.36 5.68
CA SER A 153 8.88 -21.66 5.33
C SER A 153 9.48 -22.84 6.10
N SER A 154 10.71 -22.70 6.57
CA SER A 154 11.48 -23.69 7.31
C SER A 154 12.25 -23.01 8.45
N ASP A 155 12.69 -23.79 9.43
CA ASP A 155 13.56 -23.32 10.53
C ASP A 155 15.01 -23.09 10.06
N GLU A 156 15.19 -22.64 8.81
CA GLU A 156 16.50 -22.28 8.27
C GLU A 156 17.02 -21.01 8.94
N ASP A 157 18.27 -21.06 9.41
CA ASP A 157 18.95 -19.91 9.98
C ASP A 157 19.53 -19.04 8.85
N ILE A 158 18.70 -18.11 8.36
CA ILE A 158 19.06 -17.15 7.31
C ILE A 158 19.35 -15.80 7.95
N SER A 159 20.53 -15.26 7.67
CA SER A 159 20.94 -13.99 8.27
C SER A 159 20.15 -12.80 7.72
N GLU A 160 19.99 -11.77 8.56
CA GLU A 160 19.39 -10.49 8.20
C GLU A 160 20.05 -9.85 6.96
N GLU A 161 21.38 -9.93 6.86
CA GLU A 161 22.13 -9.39 5.73
C GLU A 161 21.78 -10.07 4.41
N SER A 162 21.42 -11.35 4.43
CA SER A 162 20.98 -12.09 3.25
C SER A 162 19.68 -11.51 2.69
N PHE A 163 18.70 -11.24 3.55
CA PHE A 163 17.44 -10.60 3.14
C PHE A 163 17.66 -9.19 2.59
N ILE A 164 18.50 -8.40 3.26
CA ILE A 164 18.83 -7.04 2.81
C ILE A 164 19.55 -7.09 1.44
N ALA A 165 20.48 -8.02 1.26
CA ALA A 165 21.19 -8.20 -0.01
C ALA A 165 20.24 -8.65 -1.14
N HIS A 166 19.27 -9.52 -0.83
CA HIS A 166 18.20 -9.92 -1.75
C HIS A 166 17.36 -8.71 -2.20
N CYS A 167 16.90 -7.89 -1.25
CA CYS A 167 16.15 -6.67 -1.54
C CYS A 167 16.90 -5.68 -2.46
N LYS A 168 18.22 -5.52 -2.28
CA LYS A 168 19.04 -4.62 -3.11
C LYS A 168 19.11 -5.00 -4.59
N GLN A 169 18.70 -6.22 -4.96
CA GLN A 169 18.68 -6.64 -6.35
C GLN A 169 17.54 -5.97 -7.14
N SER A 170 16.46 -5.57 -6.47
CA SER A 170 15.26 -5.00 -7.10
C SER A 170 14.81 -3.66 -6.51
N LEU A 171 15.34 -3.27 -5.34
CA LEU A 171 15.01 -2.01 -4.66
C LEU A 171 16.16 -1.02 -4.69
N ALA A 172 15.84 0.27 -4.76
CA ALA A 172 16.78 1.36 -4.57
C ALA A 172 17.31 1.40 -3.12
N GLY A 173 18.44 2.08 -2.91
CA GLY A 173 19.11 2.13 -1.60
C GLY A 173 18.26 2.78 -0.49
N PHE A 174 17.39 3.73 -0.83
CA PHE A 174 16.47 4.35 0.13
C PHE A 174 15.28 3.44 0.47
N GLU A 175 14.77 2.66 -0.49
CA GLU A 175 13.70 1.67 -0.32
C GLU A 175 14.14 0.42 0.45
N THR A 176 15.42 0.05 0.32
CA THR A 176 15.97 -1.15 0.95
C THR A 176 15.82 -1.10 2.48
N PRO A 177 15.30 -2.16 3.13
CA PRO A 177 15.20 -2.25 4.58
C PRO A 177 16.52 -1.98 5.28
N LYS A 178 16.46 -1.20 6.37
CA LYS A 178 17.60 -0.96 7.28
C LYS A 178 17.72 -2.07 8.31
N ARG A 179 16.60 -2.73 8.65
CA ARG A 179 16.58 -3.96 9.43
C ARG A 179 15.56 -4.96 8.89
N VAL A 180 15.85 -6.25 8.98
CA VAL A 180 14.93 -7.36 8.71
C VAL A 180 14.98 -8.35 9.87
N MET A 181 13.84 -8.59 10.53
CA MET A 181 13.75 -9.49 11.68
C MET A 181 12.93 -10.73 11.31
N VAL A 182 13.47 -11.90 11.63
CA VAL A 182 12.72 -13.16 11.54
C VAL A 182 11.82 -13.27 12.78
N VAL A 183 10.54 -13.55 12.56
CA VAL A 183 9.53 -13.72 13.61
C VAL A 183 8.73 -15.00 13.38
N ASP A 184 8.24 -15.61 14.46
CA ASP A 184 7.42 -16.83 14.37
C ASP A 184 6.07 -16.58 13.69
N ASN A 185 5.50 -15.39 13.91
CA ASN A 185 4.25 -14.96 13.29
C ASN A 185 4.17 -13.43 13.21
N LEU A 186 3.33 -12.95 12.28
CA LEU A 186 2.95 -11.55 12.20
C LEU A 186 1.64 -11.32 12.96
N PRO A 187 1.46 -10.14 13.60
CA PRO A 187 0.18 -9.79 14.19
C PRO A 187 -0.87 -9.65 13.09
N MET A 188 -1.98 -10.39 13.22
CA MET A 188 -3.03 -10.48 12.21
C MET A 188 -4.40 -10.08 12.76
N THR A 189 -5.24 -9.51 11.90
CA THR A 189 -6.69 -9.37 12.14
C THR A 189 -7.39 -10.73 12.03
N GLY A 190 -8.64 -10.83 12.52
CA GLY A 190 -9.48 -12.02 12.31
C GLY A 190 -9.75 -12.37 10.83
N THR A 191 -9.42 -11.47 9.90
CA THR A 191 -9.48 -11.67 8.45
C THR A 191 -8.10 -11.93 7.81
N SER A 192 -7.11 -12.34 8.60
CA SER A 192 -5.74 -12.65 8.14
C SER A 192 -4.98 -11.49 7.48
N LYS A 193 -5.38 -10.23 7.75
CA LYS A 193 -4.61 -9.04 7.34
C LYS A 193 -3.61 -8.65 8.43
N VAL A 194 -2.37 -8.36 8.04
CA VAL A 194 -1.31 -7.94 8.97
C VAL A 194 -1.65 -6.61 9.62
N ARG A 195 -1.46 -6.51 10.94
CA ARG A 195 -1.63 -5.29 11.74
C ARG A 195 -0.29 -4.58 11.90
N LYS A 196 0.14 -3.88 10.84
CA LYS A 196 1.41 -3.11 10.84
C LYS A 196 1.52 -2.07 11.96
N VAL A 197 0.40 -1.57 12.48
CA VAL A 197 0.38 -0.64 13.63
C VAL A 197 1.03 -1.28 14.87
N GLU A 198 0.74 -2.55 15.17
CA GLU A 198 1.34 -3.24 16.31
C GLU A 198 2.85 -3.44 16.12
N LEU A 199 3.28 -3.73 14.89
CA LEU A 199 4.71 -3.83 14.57
C LEU A 199 5.41 -2.48 14.77
N ARG A 200 4.81 -1.38 14.30
CA ARG A 200 5.36 -0.03 14.51
C ARG A 200 5.50 0.31 15.99
N GLU A 201 4.50 -0.04 16.80
CA GLU A 201 4.54 0.16 18.25
C GLU A 201 5.61 -0.72 18.92
N GLN A 202 5.73 -1.98 18.51
CA GLN A 202 6.71 -2.93 19.06
C GLN A 202 8.16 -2.50 18.80
N TYR A 203 8.42 -1.88 17.63
CA TYR A 203 9.76 -1.51 17.18
C TYR A 203 10.00 0.02 17.18
N ASP A 204 9.19 0.79 17.91
CA ASP A 204 9.25 2.26 17.95
C ASP A 204 10.63 2.83 18.34
N LYS A 205 11.36 2.08 19.18
CA LYS A 205 12.68 2.42 19.74
C LYS A 205 13.82 1.63 19.12
N LEU A 206 13.60 0.98 17.97
CA LEU A 206 14.62 0.13 17.35
C LEU A 206 15.93 0.89 17.04
N PHE A 207 15.84 2.18 16.75
CA PHE A 207 16.99 3.06 16.46
C PHE A 207 17.14 4.22 17.45
N ALA A 208 16.53 4.10 18.63
CA ALA A 208 16.62 5.08 19.71
C ALA A 208 17.95 4.99 20.47
#